data_AF-A0A1H6SFR5-F1
#
_entry.id   AF-A0A1H6SFR5-F1
#
_cell.length_a   1.000
_cell.length_b   1.000
_cell.length_c   1.000
_cell.angle_alpha   90.00
_cell.angle_beta   90.00
_cell.angle_gamma   90.00
#
_symmetry.space_group_name_H-M   'P 1'
#
loop_
_entity.id
_entity.type
_entity.pdbx_description
1 polymer ?
#
loop_
_entity_poly.entity_id
_entity_poly.type
_entity_poly.pdbx_seq_one_letter_code
_entity_poly.pdbx_strand_id
1 'polypeptide(L)'
;MSKKAFHIYNIIIFLLLLAFNSLALFGAIISEGDVYSYIWLTTGLSFVFWVIFYIVQFLRSDKVWRISWFIIMVVLLFFWQTGLGASLSKMIF
;
A
#
# COMPACT_ATOMS: atom_id res chain seq x y z
N MET A 1 16.45 14.51 -3.40
CA MET A 1 16.36 13.52 -2.30
C MET A 1 17.49 12.54 -2.52
N SER A 2 18.31 12.24 -1.51
CA SER A 2 19.43 11.32 -1.71
C SER A 2 18.90 9.92 -2.05
N LYS A 3 19.66 9.14 -2.84
CA LYS A 3 19.27 7.76 -3.19
C LYS A 3 19.06 6.89 -1.94
N LYS A 4 19.91 7.06 -0.92
CA LYS A 4 19.77 6.37 0.38
C LYS A 4 18.44 6.71 1.06
N ALA A 5 18.11 8.00 1.17
CA ALA A 5 16.85 8.43 1.77
C ALA A 5 15.63 7.87 1.01
N PHE A 6 15.71 7.81 -0.33
CA PHE A 6 14.69 7.19 -1.18
C PHE A 6 14.38 5.74 -0.83
N HIS A 7 15.40 4.91 -0.69
CA HIS A 7 15.17 3.51 -0.32
C HIS A 7 14.67 3.40 1.11
N ILE A 8 15.22 4.19 2.05
CA ILE A 8 14.79 4.16 3.46
C ILE A 8 13.30 4.50 3.59
N TYR A 9 12.82 5.59 2.99
CA TYR A 9 11.39 5.95 3.09
C TYR A 9 10.49 4.89 2.46
N ASN A 10 10.88 4.31 1.32
CA ASN A 10 10.09 3.25 0.70
C ASN A 10 10.08 1.95 1.50
N ILE A 11 11.18 1.60 2.16
CA ILE A 11 11.25 0.47 3.10
C ILE A 11 10.34 0.71 4.30
N ILE A 12 10.33 1.93 4.86
CA ILE A 12 9.42 2.27 5.96
C ILE A 12 7.96 2.09 5.52
N ILE A 13 7.57 2.57 4.35
CA ILE A 13 6.22 2.39 3.81
C ILE A 13 5.90 0.90 3.59
N PHE A 14 6.86 0.13 3.09
CA PHE A 14 6.70 -1.31 2.91
C PHE A 14 6.44 -2.02 4.25
N LEU A 15 7.21 -1.69 5.29
CA LEU A 15 7.02 -2.26 6.63
C LEU A 15 5.66 -1.86 7.23
N LEU A 16 5.23 -0.61 7.04
CA LEU A 16 3.90 -0.16 7.47
C LEU A 16 2.78 -0.90 6.73
N LEU A 17 2.91 -1.08 5.41
CA LEU A 17 2.00 -1.88 4.61
C LEU A 17 1.93 -3.33 5.11
N LEU A 18 3.08 -3.94 5.38
CA LEU A 18 3.14 -5.31 5.91
C LEU A 18 2.39 -5.39 7.25
N ALA A 19 2.65 -4.46 8.17
CA ALA A 19 2.01 -4.43 9.48
C ALA A 19 0.49 -4.22 9.37
N PHE A 20 0.03 -3.22 8.61
CA PHE A 20 -1.40 -2.91 8.49
C PHE A 20 -2.18 -4.00 7.76
N ASN A 21 -1.64 -4.56 6.66
CA ASN A 21 -2.30 -5.67 5.98
C ASN A 21 -2.33 -6.93 6.85
N SER A 22 -1.28 -7.20 7.64
CA SER A 22 -1.30 -8.33 8.60
C SER A 22 -2.35 -8.13 9.68
N LEU A 23 -2.50 -6.91 10.21
CA LEU A 23 -3.55 -6.57 11.16
C LEU A 23 -4.96 -6.71 10.54
N ALA A 24 -5.12 -6.30 9.27
CA ALA A 24 -6.39 -6.44 8.57
C ALA A 24 -6.78 -7.92 8.38
N LEU A 25 -5.83 -8.76 7.94
CA LEU A 25 -6.03 -10.22 7.82
C LEU A 25 -6.33 -10.85 9.18
N PHE A 26 -5.59 -10.47 10.21
CA PHE A 26 -5.82 -10.96 11.58
C PHE A 26 -7.20 -10.56 12.11
N GLY A 27 -7.60 -9.30 11.88
CA GLY A 27 -8.94 -8.80 12.24
C GLY A 27 -10.05 -9.55 11.51
N ALA A 28 -9.85 -9.89 10.24
CA ALA A 28 -10.80 -10.70 9.47
C ALA A 28 -10.95 -12.11 10.06
N ILE A 29 -9.84 -12.80 10.37
CA ILE A 29 -9.86 -14.13 11.00
C ILE A 29 -10.62 -14.09 12.33
N ILE A 30 -10.37 -13.09 13.17
CA ILE A 30 -11.05 -12.97 14.47
C ILE A 30 -12.53 -12.65 14.32
N SER A 31 -12.88 -11.73 13.42
CA SER A 31 -14.26 -11.22 13.30
C SER A 31 -15.16 -12.19 12.56
N GLU A 32 -14.67 -12.80 11.49
CA GLU A 32 -15.48 -13.54 10.52
C GLU A 32 -15.17 -15.04 10.54
N GLY A 33 -14.09 -15.47 11.23
CA GLY A 33 -13.68 -16.87 11.34
C GLY A 33 -12.96 -17.41 10.11
N ASP A 34 -12.90 -16.64 9.01
CA ASP A 34 -12.21 -16.95 7.77
C ASP A 34 -11.76 -15.65 7.08
N VAL A 35 -10.86 -15.76 6.09
CA VAL A 35 -10.43 -14.63 5.27
C VAL A 35 -11.05 -14.73 3.89
N TYR A 36 -12.09 -13.93 3.66
CA TYR A 36 -12.74 -13.87 2.35
C TYR A 36 -11.78 -13.42 1.24
N SER A 37 -12.05 -13.89 0.02
CA SER A 37 -11.29 -13.59 -1.20
C SER A 37 -11.09 -12.10 -1.44
N TYR A 38 -12.08 -11.26 -1.15
CA TYR A 38 -11.99 -9.81 -1.32
C TYR A 38 -10.95 -9.16 -0.38
N ILE A 39 -10.70 -9.75 0.80
CA ILE A 39 -9.70 -9.26 1.76
C ILE A 39 -8.29 -9.63 1.27
N TRP A 40 -8.12 -10.85 0.76
CA TRP A 40 -6.88 -11.26 0.08
C TRP A 40 -6.57 -10.38 -1.12
N LEU A 41 -7.57 -10.06 -1.93
CA LEU A 41 -7.41 -9.17 -3.08
C LEU A 41 -7.05 -7.75 -2.65
N THR A 42 -7.73 -7.19 -1.64
CA THR A 42 -7.44 -5.86 -1.09
C THR A 42 -6.00 -5.76 -0.59
N THR A 43 -5.57 -6.75 0.18
CA THR A 43 -4.24 -6.77 0.79
C THR A 43 -3.16 -6.98 -0.27
N GLY A 44 -3.37 -7.91 -1.21
CA GLY A 44 -2.47 -8.14 -2.34
C GLY A 44 -2.28 -6.91 -3.23
N LEU A 45 -3.37 -6.24 -3.62
CA LEU A 45 -3.32 -5.03 -4.44
C LEU A 45 -2.58 -3.87 -3.76
N SER A 46 -2.57 -3.82 -2.43
CA SER A 46 -1.81 -2.80 -1.68
C SER A 46 -0.31 -2.87 -1.99
N PHE A 47 0.24 -4.09 -2.09
CA PHE A 47 1.64 -4.30 -2.46
C PHE A 47 1.88 -3.98 -3.94
N VAL A 48 0.93 -4.29 -4.81
CA VAL A 48 1.01 -3.94 -6.24
C VAL A 48 1.09 -2.42 -6.41
N PHE A 49 0.22 -1.66 -5.75
CA PHE A 49 0.27 -0.19 -5.79
C PHE A 49 1.60 0.34 -5.26
N TRP A 50 2.09 -0.20 -4.16
CA TRP A 50 3.39 0.18 -3.63
C TRP A 50 4.53 -0.06 -4.64
N VAL A 51 4.59 -1.22 -5.29
CA VAL A 51 5.60 -1.51 -6.31
C VAL A 51 5.50 -0.53 -7.48
N ILE A 52 4.28 -0.22 -7.96
CA ILE A 52 4.07 0.74 -9.04
C ILE A 52 4.63 2.11 -8.66
N PHE A 53 4.27 2.62 -7.48
CA PHE A 53 4.77 3.92 -7.01
C PHE A 53 6.29 3.92 -6.80
N TYR A 54 6.85 2.85 -6.26
CA TYR A 54 8.29 2.70 -6.10
C TYR A 54 9.02 2.83 -7.45
N ILE A 55 8.52 2.12 -8.47
CA ILE A 55 9.09 2.19 -9.83
C ILE A 55 8.94 3.61 -10.39
N VAL A 56 7.75 4.20 -10.32
CA VAL A 56 7.50 5.56 -10.84
C VAL A 56 8.41 6.60 -10.19
N GLN A 57 8.61 6.53 -8.87
CA GLN A 57 9.54 7.40 -8.17
C GLN A 57 11.00 7.14 -8.58
N PHE A 58 11.36 5.89 -8.91
CA PHE A 58 12.70 5.51 -9.33
C PHE A 58 13.05 6.01 -10.75
N LEU A 59 12.07 6.10 -11.66
CA LEU A 59 12.27 6.50 -13.07
C LEU A 59 12.96 7.85 -13.25
N ARG A 60 12.77 8.79 -12.31
CA ARG A 60 13.40 10.13 -12.36
C ARG A 60 14.21 10.39 -11.11
N SER A 61 15.43 10.91 -11.29
CA SER A 61 16.27 11.33 -10.16
C SER A 61 15.92 12.72 -9.62
N ASP A 62 14.97 13.41 -10.25
CA ASP A 62 14.53 14.72 -9.82
C ASP A 62 13.94 14.70 -8.39
N LYS A 63 14.31 15.67 -7.57
CA LYS A 63 13.89 15.72 -6.17
C LYS A 63 12.39 15.98 -6.05
N VAL A 64 11.86 16.88 -6.88
CA VAL A 64 10.44 17.26 -6.85
C VAL A 64 9.60 16.07 -7.30
N TRP A 65 9.99 15.41 -8.40
CA TRP A 65 9.35 14.20 -8.90
C TRP A 65 9.18 13.13 -7.81
N ARG A 66 10.27 12.75 -7.14
CA ARG A 66 10.26 11.72 -6.10
C ARG A 66 9.34 12.08 -4.94
N ILE A 67 9.37 13.34 -4.50
CA ILE A 67 8.55 13.81 -3.38
C ILE A 67 7.08 13.86 -3.77
N SER A 68 6.74 14.38 -4.96
CA SER A 68 5.35 14.43 -5.44
C SER A 68 4.74 13.04 -5.52
N TRP A 69 5.44 12.08 -6.14
CA TRP A 69 4.95 10.70 -6.23
C TRP A 69 4.94 9.96 -4.90
N PHE A 70 5.82 10.33 -3.96
CA PHE A 70 5.78 9.80 -2.60
C PHE A 70 4.55 10.27 -1.84
N ILE A 71 4.20 11.55 -1.96
CA ILE A 71 2.98 12.09 -1.33
C ILE A 71 1.74 11.43 -1.93
N ILE A 72 1.66 11.31 -3.25
CA ILE A 72 0.54 10.64 -3.94
C ILE A 72 0.42 9.18 -3.46
N MET A 73 1.54 8.46 -3.37
CA MET A 73 1.57 7.09 -2.86
C MET A 73 1.00 7.00 -1.44
N VAL A 74 1.46 7.85 -0.53
CA VAL A 74 1.00 7.85 0.87
C VAL A 74 -0.49 8.12 0.97
N VAL A 75 -0.99 9.13 0.24
CA VAL A 75 -2.42 9.47 0.23
C VAL A 75 -3.26 8.32 -0.34
N LEU A 76 -2.86 7.76 -1.48
CA LEU A 76 -3.58 6.66 -2.10
C LEU A 76 -3.62 5.42 -1.19
N LEU A 77 -2.47 5.01 -0.65
CA LEU A 77 -2.40 3.86 0.25
C LEU A 77 -3.18 4.09 1.56
N PHE A 78 -3.20 5.32 2.07
CA PHE A 78 -4.01 5.66 3.23
C PHE A 78 -5.50 5.44 2.97
N PHE A 79 -6.04 5.96 1.86
CA PHE A 79 -7.43 5.72 1.49
C PHE A 79 -7.71 4.25 1.20
N TRP A 80 -6.76 3.57 0.53
CA TRP A 80 -6.86 2.15 0.24
C TRP A 80 -7.04 1.32 1.52
N GLN A 81 -6.21 1.56 2.54
CA GLN A 81 -6.24 0.82 3.81
C GLN A 81 -7.39 1.21 4.73
N THR A 82 -7.91 2.44 4.65
CA THR A 82 -9.00 2.91 5.52
C THR A 82 -10.41 2.50 5.06
N GLY A 83 -10.52 1.79 3.93
CA GLY A 83 -11.78 1.15 3.53
C GLY A 83 -12.08 1.20 2.03
N LEU A 84 -11.39 2.02 1.25
CA LEU A 84 -11.60 2.10 -0.20
C LEU A 84 -11.24 0.78 -0.88
N GLY A 85 -10.13 0.16 -0.49
CA GLY A 85 -9.69 -1.12 -1.06
C GLY A 85 -10.68 -2.26 -0.79
N ALA A 86 -11.19 -2.34 0.45
CA ALA A 86 -12.19 -3.33 0.84
C ALA A 86 -13.52 -3.11 0.09
N SER A 87 -13.97 -1.85 -0.02
CA SER A 87 -15.23 -1.52 -0.70
C SER A 87 -15.17 -1.85 -2.19
N LEU A 88 -14.08 -1.51 -2.88
CA LEU A 88 -13.89 -1.84 -4.29
C LEU A 88 -13.77 -3.34 -4.50
N SER A 89 -13.04 -4.04 -3.63
CA SER A 89 -12.86 -5.50 -3.76
C SER A 89 -14.18 -6.25 -3.59
N LYS A 90 -15.05 -5.80 -2.67
CA LYS A 90 -16.43 -6.31 -2.49
C LYS A 90 -17.39 -5.97 -3.65
N MET A 91 -17.08 -4.97 -4.47
CA MET A 91 -17.89 -4.69 -5.67
C MET A 91 -17.53 -5.61 -6.82
N ILE A 92 -16.30 -6.14 -6.83
CA ILE A 92 -15.77 -7.00 -7.90
C ILE A 92 -16.07 -8.48 -7.60
N PHE A 93 -16.10 -8.87 -6.33
CA PHE A 93 -16.36 -10.22 -5.82
C PHE A 93 -17.48 -10.20 -4.79
#